data_AF-A0A6J6SR16-F1
#
_entry.id   AF-A0A6J6SR16-F1
#
_cell.length_a   1.000
_cell.length_b   1.000
_cell.length_c   1.000
_cell.angle_alpha   90.00
_cell.angle_beta   90.00
_cell.angle_gamma   90.00
#
_symmetry.space_group_name_H-M   'P 1'
#
loop_
_entity.id
_entity.type
_entity.pdbx_description
1 polymer ?
#
loop_
_entity_poly.entity_id
_entity_poly.type
_entity_poly.pdbx_seq_one_letter_code
_entity_poly.pdbx_strand_id
1 'polypeptide(L)' 'MTRHAVARRLRWQARSLLTLLPDGCTVVVRALPKAAVASSARLGDELRSAFSSAAVKMAK' A
#
# COMPACT_ATOMS: atom_id res chain seq x y z
N MET A 1 8.20 16.74 8.76
CA MET A 1 7.10 15.87 9.25
C MET A 1 6.22 15.23 8.15
N THR A 2 6.65 15.16 6.88
CA THR A 2 5.79 14.62 5.79
C THR A 2 5.90 13.10 5.59
N ARG A 3 7.10 12.52 5.79
CA ARG A 3 7.33 11.06 5.64
C ARG A 3 6.53 10.23 6.64
N HIS A 4 6.45 10.68 7.90
CA HIS A 4 5.66 10.01 8.94
C HIS A 4 4.16 10.10 8.69
N ALA A 5 3.68 11.22 8.11
CA ALA A 5 2.27 11.37 7.75
C ALA A 5 1.84 10.41 6.64
N VAL A 6 2.67 10.23 5.60
CA VAL A 6 2.40 9.25 4.53
C VAL A 6 2.42 7.84 5.08
N ALA A 7 3.45 7.48 5.87
CA ALA A 7 3.54 6.14 6.46
C ALA A 7 2.36 5.81 7.38
N ARG A 8 1.86 6.79 8.16
CA ARG A 8 0.66 6.63 8.98
C ARG A 8 -0.59 6.39 8.14
N ARG A 9 -0.82 7.21 7.09
CA ARG A 9 -1.95 7.04 6.17
C ARG A 9 -1.93 5.68 5.47
N LEU A 10 -0.76 5.26 4.98
CA LEU A 10 -0.58 3.98 4.31
C LEU A 10 -0.84 2.79 5.25
N ARG A 11 -0.38 2.84 6.51
CA ARG A 11 -0.66 1.76 7.47
C ARG A 11 -2.14 1.55 7.73
N TRP A 12 -2.91 2.64 7.76
CA TRP A 12 -4.36 2.56 7.94
C TRP A 12 -5.02 1.86 6.75
N GLN A 13 -4.68 2.27 5.53
CA GLN A 13 -5.17 1.66 4.29
C GLN A 13 -4.73 0.19 4.14
N ALA A 14 -3.46 -0.11 4.45
CA ALA A 14 -2.88 -1.43 4.30
C ALA A 14 -3.59 -2.48 5.14
N ARG A 15 -4.04 -2.15 6.35
CA ARG A 15 -4.67 -3.11 7.27
C ARG A 15 -5.84 -3.86 6.64
N SER A 16 -6.71 -3.16 5.91
CA SER A 16 -7.84 -3.79 5.22
C SER A 16 -7.43 -4.52 3.94
N LEU A 17 -6.38 -4.05 3.27
CA LEU A 17 -5.91 -4.58 1.99
C LEU A 17 -4.98 -5.80 2.11
N LEU A 18 -4.38 -6.03 3.28
CA LEU A 18 -3.51 -7.20 3.51
C LEU A 18 -4.25 -8.53 3.27
N THR A 19 -5.57 -8.55 3.39
CA THR A 19 -6.43 -9.69 3.06
C THR A 19 -6.35 -10.12 1.58
N LEU A 20 -5.82 -9.26 0.70
CA LEU A 20 -5.61 -9.57 -0.73
C LEU A 20 -4.30 -10.34 -0.98
N LEU A 21 -3.44 -10.46 0.02
CA LEU A 21 -2.14 -11.11 -0.10
C LEU A 21 -2.17 -12.47 0.63
N PRO A 22 -1.40 -13.47 0.15
CA PRO A 22 -1.27 -14.74 0.84
C PRO A 22 -0.69 -14.59 2.25
N ASP A 23 -1.11 -15.47 3.15
CA ASP A 23 -0.59 -15.53 4.50
C ASP A 23 0.92 -15.85 4.53
N GLY A 24 1.60 -15.39 5.58
CA GLY A 24 3.04 -15.62 5.77
C GLY A 24 3.96 -14.74 4.92
N CYS A 25 3.42 -13.81 4.11
CA CYS A 25 4.24 -12.88 3.34
C CYS A 25 4.67 -11.65 4.16
N THR A 26 5.86 -11.12 3.85
CA THR A 26 6.33 -9.84 4.41
C THR A 26 6.24 -8.75 3.36
N VAL A 27 5.54 -7.65 3.68
CA VAL A 27 5.25 -6.57 2.72
C VAL A 27 6.01 -5.31 3.09
N VAL A 28 6.78 -4.77 2.14
CA VAL A 28 7.46 -3.48 2.27
C VAL A 28 6.85 -2.50 1.27
N VAL A 29 6.28 -1.41 1.78
CA VAL A 29 5.70 -0.35 0.95
C VAL A 29 6.66 0.84 0.91
N ARG A 30 7.15 1.19 -0.29
CA ARG A 30 7.97 2.38 -0.52
C ARG A 30 7.12 3.50 -1.12
N ALA A 31 6.87 4.54 -0.34
CA ALA A 31 6.21 5.74 -0.85
C ALA A 31 7.14 6.55 -1.75
N LEU A 32 6.69 6.86 -2.97
CA LEU A 32 7.36 7.80 -3.87
C LEU A 32 7.07 9.26 -3.46
N PRO A 33 7.88 10.25 -3.87
CA PRO A 33 7.68 11.65 -3.49
C PRO A 33 6.27 12.19 -3.77
N LYS A 34 5.63 11.76 -4.87
CA LYS A 34 4.26 12.15 -5.25
C LYS A 34 3.19 11.74 -4.21
N ALA A 35 3.45 10.70 -3.41
CA ALA A 35 2.54 10.25 -2.35
C ALA A 35 2.37 11.27 -1.22
N ALA A 36 3.30 12.23 -1.07
CA ALA A 36 3.21 13.27 -0.05
C ALA A 36 1.98 14.15 -0.24
N VAL A 37 1.68 14.51 -1.49
CA VAL A 37 0.60 15.44 -1.88
C VAL A 37 -0.66 14.72 -2.37
N ALA A 38 -0.61 13.40 -2.53
CA ALA A 38 -1.78 12.62 -2.90
C ALA A 38 -2.84 12.61 -1.79
N SER A 39 -4.12 12.59 -2.22
CA SER A 39 -5.24 12.40 -1.31
C SER A 39 -5.22 10.99 -0.73
N SER A 40 -5.81 10.82 0.46
CA SER A 40 -5.91 9.49 1.09
C SER A 40 -6.68 8.48 0.24
N ALA A 41 -7.72 8.92 -0.48
CA ALA A 41 -8.47 8.07 -1.40
C ALA A 41 -7.57 7.56 -2.53
N ARG A 42 -6.83 8.46 -3.20
CA ARG A 42 -5.90 8.09 -4.26
C ARG A 42 -4.79 7.16 -3.80
N LEU A 43 -4.26 7.39 -2.59
CA LEU A 43 -3.28 6.48 -1.98
C LEU A 43 -3.86 5.09 -1.73
N GLY A 44 -5.13 4.99 -1.38
CA GLY A 44 -5.85 3.73 -1.21
C GLY A 44 -5.99 2.95 -2.51
N ASP A 45 -6.42 3.62 -3.57
CA ASP A 45 -6.58 3.01 -4.89
C ASP A 45 -5.25 2.53 -5.48
N GLU A 46 -4.20 3.35 -5.38
CA GLU A 46 -2.85 2.98 -5.81
C GLU A 46 -2.30 1.80 -4.99
N LEU A 47 -2.54 1.77 -3.68
CA LEU A 47 -2.11 0.66 -2.81
C LEU A 47 -2.84 -0.64 -3.13
N ARG A 48 -4.16 -0.59 -3.35
CA ARG A 48 -4.96 -1.76 -3.75
C ARG A 48 -4.48 -2.33 -5.08
N SER A 49 -4.27 -1.48 -6.08
CA SER A 49 -3.76 -1.90 -7.40
C SER A 49 -2.39 -2.57 -7.29
N ALA A 50 -1.49 -2.01 -6.47
CA ALA A 50 -0.18 -2.60 -6.21
C ALA A 50 -0.28 -3.98 -5.55
N PHE A 51 -1.17 -4.15 -4.56
CA PHE A 51 -1.35 -5.42 -3.85
C PHE A 51 -1.97 -6.50 -4.75
N SER A 52 -3.00 -6.18 -5.53
CA SER A 52 -3.57 -7.11 -6.50
C SER A 52 -2.53 -7.55 -7.53
N SER A 53 -1.71 -6.62 -8.03
CA SER A 53 -0.63 -6.94 -8.97
C SER A 53 0.45 -7.83 -8.35
N ALA A 54 0.76 -7.62 -7.07
CA ALA A 54 1.71 -8.45 -6.34
C ALA A 54 1.16 -9.87 -6.11
N ALA A 55 -0.11 -9.99 -5.73
CA ALA A 55 -0.78 -11.27 -5.54
C ALA A 55 -0.78 -12.11 -6.82
N VAL A 56 -1.11 -11.50 -7.97
CA VAL A 56 -1.05 -12.16 -9.28
C VAL A 56 0.37 -12.63 -9.62
N LYS A 57 1.39 -11.82 -9.32
CA LYS A 57 2.79 -12.19 -9.56
C LYS A 57 3.28 -13.33 -8.69
N MET A 58 2.78 -13.44 -7.45
CA MET A 58 3.14 -14.52 -6.53
C MET A 58 2.44 -15.85 -6.85
N ALA A 59 1.32 -15.80 -7.58
CA ALA A 59 0.60 -16.98 -8.05
C ALA A 59 1.20 -17.59 -9.34
N LYS A 60 2.21 -16.93 -9.92
CA LYS A 60 2.96 -17.39 -11.10
C LYS A 60 4.30 -17.98 -10.68
#